data_AF-A0A7M2SMR1-F1
#
_entry.id   AF-A0A7M2SMR1-F1
#
_cell.length_a   1.000
_cell.length_b   1.000
_cell.length_c   1.000
_cell.angle_alpha   90.00
_cell.angle_beta   90.00
_cell.angle_gamma   90.00
#
_symmetry.space_group_name_H-M   'P 1'
#
loop_
_entity.id
_entity.type
_entity.pdbx_description
1 polymer ?
#
loop_
_entity_poly.entity_id
_entity_poly.type
_entity_poly.pdbx_seq_one_letter_code
_entity_poly.pdbx_strand_id
1 'polypeptide(L)'
;MSRRDNGDIWSNTNQAARWLNVHHGLFRAFVWDCRLSGRLPDAFDYDTAQTPTVMVNQSWVYTNWETFHADWSAFCDESRRRKETAA
;
A
#
# COMPACT_ATOMS: atom_id res chain seq x y z
N MET A 1 -11.34 12.98 -12.63
CA MET A 1 -9.94 13.42 -12.59
C MET A 1 -9.10 12.19 -12.30
N SER A 2 -8.12 11.91 -13.15
CA SER A 2 -7.18 10.82 -12.89
C SER A 2 -6.18 11.30 -11.86
N ARG A 3 -5.60 10.41 -11.06
CA ARG A 3 -4.64 10.83 -10.01
C ARG A 3 -3.35 11.44 -10.56
N ARG A 4 -3.09 11.23 -11.85
CA ARG A 4 -1.99 11.84 -12.61
C ARG A 4 -2.14 13.36 -12.72
N ASP A 5 -3.33 13.89 -12.46
CA ASP A 5 -3.63 15.32 -12.62
C ASP A 5 -3.24 16.16 -11.37
N ASN A 6 -2.94 15.52 -10.23
CA ASN A 6 -2.63 16.20 -8.96
C ASN A 6 -1.14 16.53 -8.75
N GLY A 7 -0.27 16.29 -9.74
CA GLY A 7 1.16 16.62 -9.66
C GLY A 7 2.02 15.73 -8.75
N ASP A 8 1.41 14.79 -8.03
CA ASP A 8 2.11 13.81 -7.20
C ASP A 8 2.64 12.61 -7.99
N ILE A 9 3.74 12.01 -7.50
CA ILE A 9 4.29 10.77 -8.06
C ILE A 9 3.49 9.60 -7.49
N TRP A 10 2.63 9.02 -8.33
CA TRP A 10 1.90 7.79 -8.05
C TRP A 10 2.69 6.60 -8.57
N SER A 11 2.85 5.58 -7.73
CA SER A 11 3.57 4.36 -8.10
C SER A 11 2.81 3.11 -7.71
N ASN A 12 2.98 2.06 -8.50
CA ASN A 12 2.44 0.76 -8.15
C ASN A 12 3.10 0.23 -6.86
N THR A 13 2.43 -0.72 -6.21
CA THR A 13 2.90 -1.33 -4.96
C THR A 13 4.27 -2.01 -5.06
N ASN A 14 4.72 -2.43 -6.24
CA ASN A 14 6.05 -3.03 -6.42
C ASN A 14 7.14 -1.96 -6.27
N GLN A 15 6.99 -0.84 -6.97
CA GLN A 15 7.93 0.27 -6.88
C GLN A 15 7.92 0.91 -5.49
N ALA A 16 6.75 1.09 -4.88
CA ALA A 16 6.65 1.59 -3.50
C ALA A 16 7.27 0.64 -2.47
N ALA A 17 7.11 -0.68 -2.63
CA ALA A 17 7.78 -1.65 -1.75
C ALA A 17 9.30 -1.57 -1.84
N ARG A 18 9.86 -1.23 -3.01
CA ARG A 18 11.31 -1.03 -3.18
C ARG A 18 11.81 0.23 -2.47
N TRP A 19 11.07 1.34 -2.53
CA TRP A 19 11.44 2.57 -1.81
C TRP A 19 11.54 2.36 -0.30
N LEU A 20 10.66 1.53 0.23
CA LEU A 20 10.54 1.23 1.65
C LEU A 20 11.37 0.01 2.08
N ASN A 21 12.02 -0.66 1.12
CA ASN A 21 12.77 -1.90 1.34
C ASN A 21 11.94 -2.99 2.07
N VAL A 22 10.70 -3.21 1.62
CA VAL A 22 9.76 -4.21 2.20
C VAL A 22 9.33 -5.27 1.18
N HIS A 23 8.80 -6.39 1.67
CA HIS A 23 8.29 -7.46 0.81
C HIS A 23 7.01 -7.03 0.06
N HIS A 24 7.07 -7.02 -1.28
CA HIS A 24 5.98 -6.55 -2.14
C HIS A 24 4.64 -7.23 -1.88
N GLY A 25 4.59 -8.55 -1.74
CA GLY A 25 3.33 -9.27 -1.53
C GLY A 25 2.62 -8.89 -0.23
N LEU A 26 3.40 -8.66 0.84
CA LEU A 26 2.85 -8.23 2.13
C LEU A 26 2.44 -6.76 2.05
N PHE A 27 3.26 -5.93 1.43
CA PHE A 27 2.97 -4.51 1.24
C PHE A 27 1.70 -4.30 0.41
N ARG A 28 1.51 -5.05 -0.67
CA ARG A 28 0.28 -5.02 -1.47
C ARG A 28 -0.95 -5.40 -0.64
N ALA A 29 -0.86 -6.46 0.16
CA ALA A 29 -1.96 -6.90 1.02
C ALA A 29 -2.29 -5.87 2.11
N PHE A 30 -1.27 -5.26 2.69
CA PHE A 30 -1.42 -4.20 3.67
C PHE A 30 -2.06 -2.94 3.10
N VAL A 31 -1.60 -2.45 1.94
CA VAL A 31 -2.22 -1.28 1.27
C VAL A 31 -3.69 -1.56 0.94
N TRP A 32 -4.03 -2.80 0.58
CA TRP A 32 -5.41 -3.22 0.39
C TRP A 32 -6.22 -3.20 1.70
N ASP A 33 -5.67 -3.71 2.81
CA ASP A 33 -6.30 -3.63 4.14
C ASP A 33 -6.57 -2.18 4.56
N CYS A 34 -5.58 -1.30 4.42
CA CYS A 34 -5.73 0.11 4.72
C CYS A 34 -6.78 0.79 3.86
N ARG A 35 -6.98 0.33 2.61
CA ARG A 35 -8.07 0.81 1.76
C ARG A 35 -9.43 0.37 2.27
N LEU A 36 -9.57 -0.91 2.63
CA LEU A 36 -10.82 -1.45 3.16
C LEU A 36 -11.20 -0.81 4.49
N SER A 37 -10.21 -0.46 5.31
CA SER A 37 -10.40 0.23 6.58
C SER A 37 -10.58 1.75 6.43
N GLY A 38 -10.55 2.30 5.20
CA GLY A 38 -10.68 3.74 4.94
C GLY A 38 -9.48 4.60 5.33
N ARG A 39 -8.34 4.01 5.70
CA ARG A 39 -7.08 4.72 6.03
C ARG A 39 -6.32 5.19 4.78
N LEU A 40 -6.45 4.43 3.70
CA LEU A 40 -5.91 4.75 2.38
C LEU A 40 -7.03 4.66 1.33
N PRO A 41 -8.06 5.54 1.38
CA PRO A 41 -9.15 5.53 0.38
C PRO A 41 -8.59 5.73 -1.02
N ASP A 42 -7.47 6.44 -1.11
CA ASP A 42 -6.77 6.78 -2.32
C ASP A 42 -5.71 5.73 -2.73
N ALA A 43 -5.83 4.47 -2.35
CA ALA A 43 -4.88 3.42 -2.79
C ALA A 43 -5.22 2.76 -4.15
N PHE A 44 -6.14 3.32 -4.95
CA PHE A 44 -6.55 2.77 -6.26
C PHE A 44 -6.43 3.71 -7.45
N ASP A 45 -5.53 3.44 -8.38
CA ASP A 45 -5.54 4.12 -9.69
C ASP A 45 -6.02 3.16 -10.78
N TYR A 46 -6.35 3.71 -11.93
CA TYR A 46 -6.66 2.93 -13.12
C TYR A 46 -5.45 2.94 -14.04
N ASP A 47 -5.04 1.76 -14.51
CA ASP A 47 -4.00 1.68 -15.52
C ASP A 47 -4.48 2.26 -16.87
N THR A 48 -3.63 2.25 -17.88
CA THR A 48 -3.98 2.74 -19.22
C THR A 48 -5.12 1.96 -19.89
N ALA A 49 -5.45 0.76 -19.40
CA ALA A 49 -6.55 -0.07 -19.85
C ALA A 49 -7.80 0.02 -18.94
N GLN A 50 -7.84 0.99 -18.02
CA GLN A 50 -8.91 1.15 -17.03
C GLN A 50 -9.04 -0.04 -16.06
N THR A 51 -8.00 -0.84 -15.89
CA THR A 51 -7.98 -1.90 -14.88
C THR A 51 -7.64 -1.27 -13.53
N PRO A 52 -8.38 -1.59 -12.45
CA PRO A 52 -8.07 -1.09 -11.12
C PRO A 52 -6.73 -1.68 -10.65
N THR A 53 -5.80 -0.80 -10.30
CA THR A 53 -4.49 -1.16 -9.77
C THR A 53 -4.27 -0.47 -8.43
N VAL A 54 -3.61 -1.18 -7.51
CA VAL A 54 -3.25 -0.59 -6.22
C VAL A 54 -2.02 0.30 -6.44
N MET A 55 -2.20 1.60 -6.24
CA MET A 55 -1.15 2.61 -6.37
C MET A 55 -1.08 3.46 -5.11
N VAL A 56 0.14 3.85 -4.76
CA VAL A 56 0.44 4.64 -3.56
C VAL A 56 1.16 5.92 -3.98
N ASN A 57 0.79 7.00 -3.31
CA ASN A 57 1.40 8.31 -3.50
C ASN A 57 2.73 8.37 -2.76
N GLN A 58 3.81 8.71 -3.46
CA GLN A 58 5.16 8.74 -2.89
C GLN A 58 5.29 9.76 -1.75
N SER A 59 4.79 10.98 -1.96
CA SER A 59 4.81 12.06 -0.97
C SER A 59 4.07 11.63 0.30
N TRP A 60 2.85 11.09 0.14
CA TRP A 60 2.05 10.57 1.25
C TRP A 60 2.78 9.45 2.00
N VAL A 61 3.39 8.51 1.28
CA VAL A 61 4.15 7.41 1.89
C VAL A 61 5.26 7.99 2.76
N TYR A 62 6.12 8.87 2.25
CA TYR A 62 7.20 9.42 3.07
C TYR A 62 6.71 10.29 4.24
N THR A 63 5.65 11.08 4.04
CA THR A 63 5.09 11.92 5.11
C THR A 63 4.45 11.10 6.22
N ASN A 64 3.79 9.98 5.89
CA ASN A 64 3.00 9.21 6.85
C ASN A 64 3.69 7.92 7.29
N TRP A 65 4.86 7.57 6.72
CA TRP A 65 5.48 6.27 6.93
C TRP A 65 5.74 5.96 8.40
N GLU A 66 6.19 6.93 9.20
CA GLU A 66 6.45 6.69 10.63
C GLU A 66 5.17 6.26 11.38
N THR A 67 4.05 6.93 11.12
CA THR A 67 2.75 6.55 11.68
C THR A 67 2.27 5.21 11.11
N PHE A 68 2.52 4.99 9.83
CA PHE A 68 2.10 3.79 9.10
C PHE A 68 2.97 2.57 9.39
N HIS A 69 4.18 2.77 9.92
CA HIS A 69 5.14 1.72 10.23
C HIS A 69 4.67 0.86 11.40
N ALA A 70 3.98 1.47 12.39
CA ALA A 70 3.35 0.75 13.49
C ALA A 70 2.24 -0.18 12.97
N ASP A 71 1.37 0.35 12.09
CA ASP A 71 0.30 -0.40 11.45
C ASP A 71 0.83 -1.54 10.56
N TRP A 72 1.89 -1.26 9.80
CA TRP A 72 2.59 -2.24 8.98
C TRP A 72 3.18 -3.38 9.82
N SER A 73 3.81 -3.05 10.94
CA SER A 73 4.41 -4.03 11.85
C SER A 73 3.32 -4.93 12.45
N ALA A 74 2.23 -4.35 12.93
CA ALA A 74 1.08 -5.09 13.46
C ALA A 74 0.46 -6.01 12.39
N PHE A 75 0.34 -5.53 11.14
CA PHE A 75 -0.14 -6.34 10.02
C PHE A 75 0.78 -7.53 9.72
N CYS A 76 2.10 -7.32 9.77
CA CYS A 76 3.08 -8.38 9.57
C CYS A 76 2.99 -9.46 10.66
N ASP A 77 2.85 -9.05 11.93
CA ASP A 77 2.74 -9.98 13.05
C ASP A 77 1.43 -10.78 13.01
N GLU A 78 0.32 -10.14 12.66
CA GLU A 78 -0.96 -10.81 12.44
C GLU A 78 -0.88 -11.79 11.26
N SER A 79 -0.25 -11.38 10.15
CA SER A 79 -0.04 -12.24 8.98
C SER A 79 0.84 -13.44 9.30
N ARG A 80 1.83 -13.29 10.19
CA ARG A 80 2.67 -14.38 10.67
C ARG A 80 1.85 -15.35 11.53
N ARG A 81 1.10 -14.86 12.52
CA ARG A 81 0.23 -15.66 13.39
C ARG A 81 -0.79 -16.49 12.61
N ARG A 82 -1.40 -15.91 11.56
CA ARG A 82 -2.36 -16.63 10.69
C ARG A 82 -1.71 -17.79 9.95
N LYS A 83 -0.45 -17.67 9.53
CA LYS A 83 0.28 -18.76 8.87
C LYS A 83 0.61 -19.89 9.85
N GLU A 84 0.94 -19.55 11.09
CA GLU A 84 1.25 -20.52 12.14
C GLU A 84 0.02 -21.30 12.61
N THR A 85 -1.17 -20.68 12.58
CA THR A 85 -2.42 -21.33 12.99
C THR A 85 -3.08 -22.14 11.86
N ALA A 86 -2.70 -21.89 10.61
CA ALA A 86 -3.21 -22.60 9.43
C ALA A 86 -2.37 -23.82 9.02
N ALA A 87 -1.30 -24.12 9.77
CA ALA A 87 -0.41 -25.27 9.60
C ALA A 87 -0.70 -26.33 10.66
#